data_AF-N1JHR7-F1
#
_entry.id   AF-N1JHR7-F1
#
_cell.length_a   1.000
_cell.length_b   1.000
_cell.length_c   1.000
_cell.angle_alpha   90.00
_cell.angle_beta   90.00
_cell.angle_gamma   90.00
#
_symmetry.space_group_name_H-M   'P 1'
#
loop_
_entity.id
_entity.type
_entity.pdbx_description
1 polymer ?
#
loop_
_entity_poly.entity_id
_entity_poly.type
_entity_poly.pdbx_seq_one_letter_code
_entity_poly.pdbx_strand_id
1 'polypeptide(L)'
;MESLSETIWDVLICGTGLQNSLLALALSRSKKKILHVDSKKYYGNNEAAFSLQELEDWVTEAQKCSSRSNFKNVKISKKVISESLKLQSSRSYSLSLSPQIIYTKSSLLGNLISSKAYRHLEFQAVGNWWICDQENGLNMRKIPTGREDIFRDKAIDNRGKRNLMRFLKLMLNEEELLQHCHNFGQQMLDEYLDKRFELSPYLRQVIAAITLSLNPIHKTSVEWAIPRISLYLKSFGAFGPGFNAVVPKWGGCAEIAQVACRACAVGGGVYMLGTTIQSIKPPEEERESLTEVLLSNGSVIRVKNVVKNNEQPSETVKTLSKIVAVVPSSLDTLFNTSGDIAPVPAVCLVVFPPESIKTQNITNNSPIYITIHSSGTGECPTDQCVLYGTTISSENSKALLESSVSKILKTVQGDELESLLSLSYDQESRVTSHNKDHEFMVIEPYVELAFDDNLLRSVEREWKLLTQDDQVPGTFMNFDELQK
;
A
#
# COMPACT_ATOMS: atom_id res chain seq x y z
N MET A 1 -12.29 -36.26 -1.67
CA MET A 1 -11.39 -35.41 -0.86
C MET A 1 -11.14 -36.17 0.42
N GLU A 2 -9.87 -36.41 0.75
CA GLU A 2 -9.48 -36.87 2.11
C GLU A 2 -10.00 -35.84 3.13
N SER A 3 -10.36 -36.29 4.34
CA SER A 3 -10.76 -35.36 5.39
C SER A 3 -9.58 -34.48 5.82
N LEU A 4 -9.85 -33.27 6.33
CA LEU A 4 -8.81 -32.34 6.79
C LEU A 4 -7.85 -32.98 7.81
N SER A 5 -8.37 -33.86 8.66
CA SER A 5 -7.67 -34.58 9.71
C SER A 5 -6.83 -35.76 9.22
N GLU A 6 -7.22 -36.39 8.12
CA GLU A 6 -6.48 -37.49 7.49
C GLU A 6 -5.29 -36.99 6.67
N THR A 7 -5.38 -35.74 6.20
CA THR A 7 -4.34 -35.12 5.38
C THR A 7 -3.17 -34.65 6.25
N ILE A 8 -1.95 -35.09 5.91
CA ILE A 8 -0.72 -34.47 6.42
C ILE A 8 -0.40 -33.27 5.54
N TRP A 9 -0.39 -32.08 6.13
CA TRP A 9 -0.13 -30.82 5.44
C TRP A 9 1.36 -30.49 5.44
N ASP A 10 1.86 -29.95 4.34
CA ASP A 10 3.24 -29.46 4.28
C ASP A 10 3.33 -28.05 4.87
N VAL A 11 2.33 -27.21 4.62
CA VAL A 11 2.29 -25.81 5.08
C VAL A 11 0.87 -25.42 5.49
N LEU A 12 0.75 -24.85 6.70
CA LEU A 12 -0.43 -24.12 7.16
C LEU A 12 -0.12 -22.62 7.10
N ILE A 13 -0.90 -21.85 6.35
CA ILE A 13 -0.81 -20.39 6.30
C ILE A 13 -2.03 -19.80 7.01
N CYS A 14 -1.81 -18.97 8.02
CA CYS A 14 -2.85 -18.30 8.81
C CYS A 14 -2.87 -16.80 8.53
N GLY A 15 -3.98 -16.35 7.93
CA GLY A 15 -4.20 -14.99 7.45
C GLY A 15 -4.07 -14.89 5.93
N THR A 16 -4.91 -14.08 5.30
CA THR A 16 -4.95 -13.83 3.85
C THR A 16 -4.55 -12.40 3.50
N GLY A 17 -3.70 -11.78 4.34
CA GLY A 17 -3.06 -10.51 4.01
C GLY A 17 -2.17 -10.62 2.78
N LEU A 18 -1.68 -9.49 2.28
CA LEU A 18 -0.90 -9.46 1.04
C LEU A 18 0.34 -10.36 1.10
N GLN A 19 1.12 -10.32 2.18
CA GLN A 19 2.33 -11.14 2.34
C GLN A 19 2.00 -12.64 2.37
N ASN A 20 0.99 -13.06 3.16
CA ASN A 20 0.55 -14.46 3.23
C ASN A 20 0.06 -14.96 1.87
N SER A 21 -0.68 -14.12 1.15
CA SER A 21 -1.23 -14.46 -0.15
C SER A 21 -0.13 -14.58 -1.21
N LEU A 22 0.85 -13.68 -1.21
CA LEU A 22 2.03 -13.79 -2.08
C LEU A 22 2.86 -15.05 -1.76
N LEU A 23 3.00 -15.42 -0.48
CA LEU A 23 3.64 -16.70 -0.13
C LEU A 23 2.85 -17.88 -0.68
N ALA A 24 1.51 -17.87 -0.55
CA ALA A 24 0.65 -18.89 -1.13
C ALA A 24 0.79 -18.96 -2.65
N LEU A 25 0.88 -17.82 -3.35
CA LEU A 25 1.20 -17.77 -4.77
C LEU A 25 2.55 -18.41 -5.07
N ALA A 26 3.61 -18.08 -4.33
CA ALA A 26 4.95 -18.63 -4.56
C ALA A 26 4.98 -20.17 -4.36
N LEU A 27 4.20 -20.68 -3.41
CA LEU A 27 4.09 -22.11 -3.13
C LEU A 27 3.12 -22.85 -4.06
N SER A 28 2.29 -22.15 -4.83
CA SER A 28 1.19 -22.75 -5.64
C SER A 28 1.63 -23.83 -6.63
N ARG A 29 2.88 -23.83 -7.09
CA ARG A 29 3.43 -24.85 -8.01
C ARG A 29 4.47 -25.77 -7.38
N SER A 30 4.62 -25.73 -6.06
CA SER A 30 5.57 -26.57 -5.32
C SER A 30 5.12 -28.03 -5.15
N LYS A 31 3.88 -28.37 -5.53
CA LYS A 31 3.20 -29.67 -5.26
C LYS A 31 2.98 -29.98 -3.77
N LYS A 32 3.27 -29.04 -2.88
CA LYS A 32 2.99 -29.15 -1.45
C LYS A 32 1.50 -29.12 -1.16
N LYS A 33 1.06 -29.88 -0.14
CA LYS A 33 -0.29 -29.79 0.42
C LYS A 33 -0.36 -28.57 1.33
N ILE A 34 -1.05 -27.51 0.87
CA ILE A 34 -1.15 -26.23 1.55
C ILE A 34 -2.56 -26.05 2.11
N LEU A 35 -2.67 -25.77 3.41
CA LEU A 35 -3.90 -25.31 4.03
C LEU A 35 -3.78 -23.81 4.35
N HIS A 36 -4.73 -23.01 3.87
CA HIS A 36 -4.72 -21.56 4.06
C HIS A 36 -6.00 -21.13 4.77
N VAL A 37 -5.87 -20.66 6.01
CA VAL A 37 -6.98 -20.29 6.88
C VAL A 37 -6.99 -18.79 7.17
N ASP A 38 -8.15 -18.20 7.43
CA ASP A 38 -8.27 -16.84 7.96
C ASP A 38 -9.42 -16.74 8.96
N SER A 39 -9.18 -16.03 10.07
CA SER A 39 -10.21 -15.69 11.04
C SER A 39 -11.36 -14.86 10.46
N LYS A 40 -11.07 -14.06 9.42
CA LYS A 40 -12.04 -13.18 8.76
C LYS A 40 -12.86 -13.94 7.73
N LYS A 41 -14.04 -13.41 7.42
CA LYS A 41 -14.96 -13.94 6.40
C LYS A 41 -14.68 -13.39 4.99
N TYR A 42 -13.60 -12.62 4.84
CA TYR A 42 -13.16 -11.96 3.62
C TYR A 42 -11.64 -12.09 3.49
N TYR A 43 -11.14 -11.91 2.26
CA TYR A 43 -9.71 -11.92 1.96
C TYR A 43 -9.04 -10.58 2.21
N GLY A 44 -7.71 -10.57 2.30
CA GLY A 44 -6.89 -9.35 2.29
C GLY A 44 -6.57 -8.77 3.65
N ASN A 45 -7.30 -9.14 4.72
CA ASN A 45 -7.06 -8.68 6.09
C ASN A 45 -6.87 -7.14 6.18
N ASN A 46 -5.64 -6.65 6.41
CA ASN A 46 -5.38 -5.21 6.52
C ASN A 46 -5.43 -4.48 5.16
N GLU A 47 -5.30 -5.22 4.06
CA GLU A 47 -5.37 -4.73 2.68
C GLU A 47 -6.77 -4.95 2.07
N ALA A 48 -7.77 -5.38 2.84
CA ALA A 48 -9.10 -5.67 2.33
C ALA A 48 -9.77 -4.44 1.69
N ALA A 49 -10.61 -4.70 0.70
CA ALA A 49 -11.49 -3.72 0.06
C ALA A 49 -12.94 -4.17 0.15
N PHE A 50 -13.85 -3.21 0.35
CA PHE A 50 -15.24 -3.51 0.72
C PHE A 50 -16.26 -2.77 -0.14
N SER A 51 -17.37 -3.43 -0.44
CA SER A 51 -18.61 -2.76 -0.81
C SER A 51 -19.15 -1.90 0.35
N LEU A 52 -20.11 -1.01 0.09
CA LEU A 52 -20.65 -0.13 1.14
C LEU A 52 -21.26 -0.90 2.32
N GLN A 53 -21.88 -2.05 2.07
CA GLN A 53 -22.49 -2.89 3.10
C GLN A 53 -21.43 -3.63 3.91
N GLU A 54 -20.45 -4.24 3.23
CA GLU A 54 -19.34 -4.93 3.91
C GLU A 54 -18.51 -3.95 4.75
N LEU A 55 -18.38 -2.70 4.30
CA LEU A 55 -17.70 -1.65 5.05
C LEU A 55 -18.44 -1.31 6.35
N GLU A 56 -19.77 -1.23 6.34
CA GLU A 56 -20.57 -1.02 7.55
C GLU A 56 -20.45 -2.19 8.54
N ASP A 57 -20.47 -3.42 8.02
CA ASP A 57 -20.27 -4.63 8.82
C ASP A 57 -18.87 -4.63 9.45
N TRP A 58 -17.84 -4.27 8.68
CA TRP A 58 -16.47 -4.13 9.13
C TRP A 58 -16.33 -3.05 10.22
N VAL A 59 -16.95 -1.87 10.04
CA VAL A 59 -16.94 -0.80 11.07
C VAL A 59 -17.56 -1.31 12.37
N THR A 60 -18.69 -2.02 12.27
CA THR A 60 -19.39 -2.58 13.43
C THR A 60 -18.52 -3.61 14.16
N GLU A 61 -17.82 -4.46 13.43
CA GLU A 61 -16.88 -5.44 13.99
C GLU A 61 -15.67 -4.74 14.65
N ALA A 62 -15.07 -3.77 13.97
CA ALA A 62 -13.90 -3.04 14.45
C ALA A 62 -14.18 -2.24 15.73
N GLN A 63 -15.39 -1.68 15.86
CA GLN A 63 -15.83 -0.98 17.08
C GLN A 63 -16.04 -1.94 18.26
N LYS A 64 -16.49 -3.18 18.00
CA LYS A 64 -16.68 -4.22 19.04
C LYS A 64 -15.37 -4.83 19.52
N CYS A 65 -14.42 -5.06 18.61
CA CYS A 65 -13.17 -5.78 18.86
C CYS A 65 -11.95 -4.86 18.89
N SER A 66 -12.08 -3.68 19.51
CA SER A 66 -11.05 -2.64 19.52
C SER A 66 -9.74 -3.06 20.20
N SER A 67 -9.74 -4.05 21.10
CA SER A 67 -8.53 -4.50 21.80
C SER A 67 -7.61 -5.42 20.97
N ARG A 68 -8.18 -6.24 20.06
CA ARG A 68 -7.42 -7.23 19.26
C ARG A 68 -7.12 -6.78 17.83
N SER A 69 -7.83 -5.76 17.35
CA SER A 69 -7.64 -5.22 15.99
C SER A 69 -6.49 -4.22 15.92
N ASN A 70 -5.80 -4.17 14.77
CA ASN A 70 -4.85 -3.09 14.43
C ASN A 70 -5.58 -1.78 14.07
N PHE A 71 -6.90 -1.83 13.90
CA PHE A 71 -7.74 -0.68 13.58
C PHE A 71 -8.40 -0.13 14.86
N LYS A 72 -8.17 1.15 15.14
CA LYS A 72 -8.70 1.87 16.32
C LYS A 72 -9.52 3.07 15.89
N ASN A 73 -10.33 3.59 16.82
CA ASN A 73 -11.04 4.87 16.68
C ASN A 73 -11.80 5.01 15.35
N VAL A 74 -12.45 3.93 14.92
CA VAL A 74 -13.16 3.82 13.65
C VAL A 74 -14.48 4.58 13.72
N LYS A 75 -14.69 5.50 12.77
CA LYS A 75 -15.91 6.30 12.63
C LYS A 75 -16.31 6.38 11.16
N ILE A 76 -17.59 6.15 10.87
CA ILE A 76 -18.15 6.32 9.53
C ILE A 76 -19.28 7.36 9.59
N SER A 77 -19.35 8.19 8.57
CA SER A 77 -20.43 9.14 8.36
C SER A 77 -20.88 9.06 6.90
N LYS A 78 -22.19 9.17 6.68
CA LYS A 78 -22.80 9.19 5.35
C LYS A 78 -23.71 10.41 5.26
N LYS A 79 -23.72 11.06 4.10
CA LYS A 79 -24.53 12.23 3.82
C LYS A 79 -25.26 12.04 2.49
N VAL A 80 -26.48 12.54 2.43
CA VAL A 80 -27.24 12.70 1.18
C VAL A 80 -27.32 14.20 0.93
N ILE A 81 -26.67 14.67 -0.14
CA ILE A 81 -26.64 16.09 -0.49
C ILE A 81 -27.91 16.44 -1.28
N SER A 82 -28.22 15.62 -2.29
CA SER A 82 -29.45 15.72 -3.07
C SER A 82 -29.76 14.38 -3.73
N GLU A 83 -30.91 14.27 -4.41
CA GLU A 83 -31.29 13.04 -5.11
C GLU A 83 -30.33 12.67 -6.25
N SER A 84 -29.68 13.67 -6.87
CA SER A 84 -28.65 13.48 -7.90
C SER A 84 -27.25 13.28 -7.32
N LEU A 85 -26.95 13.79 -6.12
CA LEU A 85 -25.66 13.68 -5.45
C LEU A 85 -25.76 12.77 -4.23
N LYS A 86 -25.80 11.45 -4.49
CA LYS A 86 -25.89 10.40 -3.48
C LYS A 86 -25.01 9.19 -3.79
N LEU A 87 -24.77 8.38 -2.76
CA LEU A 87 -24.17 7.06 -2.93
C LEU A 87 -25.06 6.16 -3.78
N GLN A 88 -24.44 5.38 -4.66
CA GLN A 88 -25.11 4.40 -5.52
C GLN A 88 -25.25 3.06 -4.79
N SER A 89 -25.63 2.01 -5.52
CA SER A 89 -25.77 0.66 -4.96
C SER A 89 -24.47 0.17 -4.31
N SER A 90 -24.58 -0.57 -3.21
CA SER A 90 -23.44 -1.01 -2.39
C SER A 90 -22.31 -1.67 -3.19
N ARG A 91 -22.65 -2.55 -4.13
CA ARG A 91 -21.70 -3.30 -4.97
C ARG A 91 -21.02 -2.47 -6.06
N SER A 92 -21.41 -1.21 -6.23
CA SER A 92 -20.74 -0.28 -7.15
C SER A 92 -19.45 0.30 -6.55
N TYR A 93 -19.09 -0.12 -5.34
CA TYR A 93 -17.94 0.36 -4.60
C TYR A 93 -17.04 -0.80 -4.20
N SER A 94 -15.73 -0.53 -4.20
CA SER A 94 -14.70 -1.39 -3.61
C SER A 94 -13.69 -0.52 -2.88
N LEU A 95 -13.97 -0.24 -1.60
CA LEU A 95 -13.24 0.75 -0.81
C LEU A 95 -12.11 0.07 -0.03
N SER A 96 -10.87 0.26 -0.48
CA SER A 96 -9.67 -0.30 0.15
C SER A 96 -9.32 0.33 1.51
N LEU A 97 -8.88 -0.48 2.47
CA LEU A 97 -8.29 -0.02 3.74
C LEU A 97 -6.79 0.33 3.63
N SER A 98 -6.12 -0.15 2.58
CA SER A 98 -4.70 0.09 2.33
C SER A 98 -4.45 0.38 0.85
N PRO A 99 -4.88 1.57 0.37
CA PRO A 99 -4.64 2.01 -0.99
C PRO A 99 -3.15 2.29 -1.16
N GLN A 100 -2.50 1.55 -2.05
CA GLN A 100 -1.07 1.66 -2.31
C GLN A 100 -0.82 1.77 -3.80
N ILE A 101 0.12 2.65 -4.15
CA ILE A 101 0.64 2.70 -5.52
C ILE A 101 1.78 1.69 -5.69
N ILE A 102 1.95 1.17 -6.89
CA ILE A 102 3.04 0.26 -7.24
C ILE A 102 3.87 0.94 -8.32
N TYR A 103 5.11 1.28 -8.01
CA TYR A 103 6.02 1.84 -9.01
C TYR A 103 6.25 0.85 -10.14
N THR A 104 6.34 1.31 -11.39
CA THR A 104 6.44 0.44 -12.58
C THR A 104 7.75 -0.38 -12.61
N LYS A 105 8.78 0.02 -11.85
CA LYS A 105 10.02 -0.74 -11.63
C LYS A 105 10.04 -1.57 -10.34
N SER A 106 8.93 -1.66 -9.60
CA SER A 106 8.81 -2.58 -8.47
C SER A 106 9.02 -4.02 -8.94
N SER A 107 9.76 -4.81 -8.16
CA SER A 107 9.97 -6.23 -8.46
C SER A 107 8.66 -7.02 -8.47
N LEU A 108 7.66 -6.60 -7.70
CA LEU A 108 6.34 -7.22 -7.66
C LEU A 108 5.73 -7.38 -9.05
N LEU A 109 5.80 -6.36 -9.90
CA LEU A 109 5.22 -6.41 -11.24
C LEU A 109 5.92 -7.47 -12.11
N GLY A 110 7.24 -7.57 -12.01
CA GLY A 110 8.01 -8.63 -12.65
C GLY A 110 7.60 -10.02 -12.17
N ASN A 111 7.44 -10.20 -10.85
CA ASN A 111 7.01 -11.46 -10.25
C ASN A 111 5.57 -11.84 -10.59
N LEU A 112 4.65 -10.87 -10.72
CA LEU A 112 3.28 -11.11 -11.18
C LEU A 112 3.24 -11.55 -12.65
N ILE A 113 4.16 -11.04 -13.48
CA ILE A 113 4.33 -11.46 -14.87
C ILE A 113 4.91 -12.88 -14.94
N SER A 114 6.01 -13.14 -14.24
CA SER A 114 6.67 -14.45 -14.25
C SER A 114 5.81 -15.55 -13.65
N SER A 115 4.97 -15.23 -12.66
CA SER A 115 3.99 -16.16 -12.07
C SER A 115 2.69 -16.28 -12.87
N LYS A 116 2.54 -15.53 -13.98
CA LYS A 116 1.30 -15.45 -14.77
C LYS A 116 0.08 -14.93 -14.01
N ALA A 117 0.24 -14.46 -12.77
CA ALA A 117 -0.85 -13.88 -11.96
C ALA A 117 -1.43 -12.61 -12.60
N TYR A 118 -0.63 -11.88 -13.39
CA TYR A 118 -1.07 -10.68 -14.12
C TYR A 118 -2.31 -10.92 -15.02
N ARG A 119 -2.58 -12.16 -15.46
CA ARG A 119 -3.74 -12.50 -16.30
C ARG A 119 -5.09 -12.27 -15.64
N HIS A 120 -5.10 -12.14 -14.31
CA HIS A 120 -6.30 -11.87 -13.52
C HIS A 120 -6.28 -10.47 -12.90
N LEU A 121 -5.34 -9.61 -13.32
CA LEU A 121 -5.17 -8.27 -12.79
C LEU A 121 -5.26 -7.24 -13.92
N GLU A 122 -5.97 -6.16 -13.67
CA GLU A 122 -5.97 -4.97 -14.52
C GLU A 122 -5.35 -3.82 -13.75
N PHE A 123 -4.41 -3.12 -14.38
CA PHE A 123 -3.70 -2.00 -13.78
C PHE A 123 -4.12 -0.68 -14.44
N GLN A 124 -4.23 0.37 -13.64
CA GLN A 124 -4.46 1.73 -14.09
C GLN A 124 -3.27 2.62 -13.77
N ALA A 125 -3.01 3.61 -14.63
CA ALA A 125 -1.90 4.54 -14.45
C ALA A 125 -2.13 5.47 -13.25
N VAL A 126 -1.07 5.68 -12.48
CA VAL A 126 -0.98 6.69 -11.43
C VAL A 126 -0.16 7.85 -11.99
N GLY A 127 -0.77 9.02 -12.10
CA GLY A 127 -0.19 10.20 -12.73
C GLY A 127 -0.44 11.45 -11.91
N ASN A 128 0.19 12.56 -12.27
CA ASN A 128 -0.01 13.89 -11.68
C ASN A 128 0.19 13.94 -10.14
N TRP A 129 1.31 14.53 -9.73
CA TRP A 129 1.58 14.84 -8.34
C TRP A 129 1.29 16.31 -8.11
N TRP A 130 0.61 16.64 -7.03
CA TRP A 130 0.22 17.99 -6.67
C TRP A 130 0.75 18.32 -5.28
N ILE A 131 1.28 19.53 -5.11
CA ILE A 131 1.72 20.07 -3.82
C ILE A 131 0.86 21.28 -3.46
N CYS A 132 0.34 21.27 -2.23
CA CYS A 132 -0.39 22.39 -1.65
C CYS A 132 0.56 23.29 -0.86
N ASP A 133 0.57 24.59 -1.16
CA ASP A 133 1.39 25.58 -0.47
C ASP A 133 0.49 26.56 0.34
N GLN A 134 1.04 27.13 1.41
CA GLN A 134 0.41 28.19 2.20
C GLN A 134 0.55 29.57 1.58
N GLU A 135 1.63 29.84 0.84
CA GLU A 135 1.91 31.18 0.35
C GLU A 135 0.87 31.62 -0.70
N ASN A 136 0.01 32.57 -0.29
CA ASN A 136 -0.98 33.32 -1.07
C ASN A 136 -2.33 32.65 -1.37
N GLY A 137 -2.69 31.61 -0.61
CA GLY A 137 -4.03 31.01 -0.71
C GLY A 137 -4.22 30.08 -1.91
N LEU A 138 -4.96 29.00 -1.65
CA LEU A 138 -5.64 28.10 -2.62
C LEU A 138 -4.85 27.59 -3.84
N ASN A 139 -3.52 27.58 -3.84
CA ASN A 139 -2.77 27.13 -5.01
C ASN A 139 -2.22 25.71 -4.84
N MET A 140 -2.96 24.74 -5.38
CA MET A 140 -2.40 23.43 -5.70
C MET A 140 -1.52 23.58 -6.94
N ARG A 141 -0.25 23.21 -6.83
CA ARG A 141 0.71 23.25 -7.95
C ARG A 141 1.06 21.85 -8.38
N LYS A 142 1.08 21.61 -9.69
CA LYS A 142 1.55 20.33 -10.23
C LYS A 142 3.06 20.23 -10.04
N ILE A 143 3.51 19.14 -9.46
CA ILE A 143 4.93 18.80 -9.35
C ILE A 143 5.44 18.42 -10.75
N PRO A 144 6.53 19.05 -11.23
CA PRO A 144 7.17 18.66 -12.48
C PRO A 144 7.62 17.19 -12.44
N THR A 145 7.12 16.37 -13.37
CA THR A 145 7.40 14.93 -13.38
C THR A 145 8.49 14.55 -14.39
N GLY A 146 8.59 15.30 -15.48
CA GLY A 146 9.61 15.11 -16.52
C GLY A 146 10.68 16.20 -16.55
N ARG A 147 11.78 15.93 -17.27
CA ARG A 147 12.80 16.95 -17.56
C ARG A 147 12.19 18.17 -18.26
N GLU A 148 11.29 17.94 -19.22
CA GLU A 148 10.61 19.02 -19.94
C GLU A 148 9.78 19.91 -19.01
N ASP A 149 9.02 19.31 -18.08
CA ASP A 149 8.24 20.05 -17.09
C ASP A 149 9.13 20.95 -16.24
N ILE A 150 10.27 20.40 -15.77
CA ILE A 150 11.26 21.16 -14.98
C ILE A 150 11.79 22.36 -15.77
N PHE A 151 12.09 22.19 -17.06
CA PHE A 151 12.61 23.29 -17.89
C PHE A 151 11.53 24.35 -18.19
N ARG A 152 10.27 23.95 -18.34
CA ARG A 152 9.13 24.86 -18.58
C ARG A 152 8.72 25.63 -17.33
N ASP A 153 8.99 25.08 -16.14
CA ASP A 153 8.65 25.74 -14.88
C ASP A 153 9.43 27.05 -14.70
N LYS A 154 8.70 28.17 -14.61
CA LYS A 154 9.25 29.51 -14.41
C LYS A 154 9.49 29.85 -12.94
N ALA A 155 8.95 29.07 -12.00
CA ALA A 155 9.18 29.23 -10.59
C ALA A 155 10.59 28.75 -10.17
N ILE A 156 11.22 27.90 -11.00
CA ILE A 156 12.58 27.42 -10.78
C ILE A 156 13.56 28.28 -11.59
N ASP A 157 14.52 28.90 -10.91
CA ASP A 157 15.56 29.69 -11.56
C ASP A 157 16.61 28.81 -12.25
N ASN A 158 17.45 29.41 -13.11
CA ASN A 158 18.43 28.65 -13.89
C ASN A 158 19.50 27.97 -13.02
N ARG A 159 19.81 28.51 -11.83
CA ARG A 159 20.71 27.83 -10.87
C ARG A 159 20.01 26.63 -10.26
N GLY A 160 18.78 26.77 -9.79
CA GLY A 160 17.94 25.70 -9.27
C GLY A 160 17.77 24.56 -10.28
N LYS A 161 17.49 24.86 -11.55
CA LYS A 161 17.40 23.85 -12.63
C LYS A 161 18.69 23.05 -12.79
N ARG A 162 19.86 23.71 -12.80
CA ARG A 162 21.16 23.02 -12.89
C ARG A 162 21.44 22.14 -11.68
N ASN A 163 21.17 22.65 -10.48
CA ASN A 163 21.36 21.93 -9.23
C ASN A 163 20.44 20.70 -9.13
N LEU A 164 19.17 20.87 -9.51
CA LEU A 164 18.20 19.78 -9.59
C LEU A 164 18.64 18.73 -10.61
N MET A 165 19.07 19.13 -11.81
CA MET A 165 19.54 18.17 -12.81
C MET A 165 20.79 17.39 -12.35
N ARG A 166 21.69 18.00 -11.58
CA ARG A 166 22.81 17.30 -10.93
C ARG A 166 22.30 16.24 -9.95
N PHE A 167 21.35 16.60 -9.10
CA PHE A 167 20.70 15.66 -8.17
C PHE A 167 20.01 14.49 -8.89
N LEU A 168 19.19 14.80 -9.91
CA LEU A 168 18.47 13.78 -10.67
C LEU A 168 19.40 12.83 -11.43
N LYS A 169 20.53 13.31 -11.96
CA LYS A 169 21.55 12.45 -12.58
C LYS A 169 22.14 11.45 -11.59
N LEU A 170 22.45 11.90 -10.37
CA LEU A 170 22.93 11.02 -9.31
C LEU A 170 21.89 9.95 -8.97
N MET A 171 20.60 10.30 -8.90
CA MET A 171 19.52 9.34 -8.63
C MET A 171 19.34 8.23 -9.69
N LEU A 172 19.97 8.38 -10.86
CA LEU A 172 19.95 7.38 -11.93
C LEU A 172 21.25 6.56 -12.01
N ASN A 173 22.29 6.92 -11.24
CA ASN A 173 23.57 6.20 -11.21
C ASN A 173 23.67 5.33 -9.93
N GLU A 174 23.63 4.01 -10.08
CA GLU A 174 23.61 3.07 -8.95
C GLU A 174 24.88 3.07 -8.11
N GLU A 175 26.05 3.22 -8.73
CA GLU A 175 27.34 3.23 -8.01
C GLU A 175 27.46 4.48 -7.13
N GLU A 176 27.13 5.65 -7.70
CA GLU A 176 27.12 6.92 -6.95
C GLU A 176 26.09 6.91 -5.83
N LEU A 177 24.91 6.33 -6.07
CA LEU A 177 23.86 6.18 -5.07
C LEU A 177 24.35 5.41 -3.84
N LEU A 178 24.96 4.25 -4.04
CA LEU A 178 25.47 3.41 -2.95
C LEU A 178 26.54 4.16 -2.14
N GLN A 179 27.44 4.87 -2.82
CA GLN A 179 28.47 5.69 -2.17
C GLN A 179 27.86 6.81 -1.32
N HIS A 180 26.80 7.46 -1.81
CA HIS A 180 26.11 8.51 -1.08
C HIS A 180 25.31 7.96 0.12
N CYS A 181 24.66 6.80 -0.02
CA CYS A 181 24.01 6.13 1.11
C CYS A 181 25.04 5.76 2.20
N HIS A 182 26.21 5.25 1.82
CA HIS A 182 27.28 4.92 2.77
C HIS A 182 27.81 6.17 3.51
N ASN A 183 28.08 7.25 2.78
CA ASN A 183 28.74 8.42 3.37
C ASN A 183 27.79 9.36 4.12
N PHE A 184 26.52 9.41 3.72
CA PHE A 184 25.57 10.41 4.21
C PHE A 184 24.26 9.80 4.73
N GLY A 185 24.15 8.47 4.80
CA GLY A 185 22.89 7.78 5.11
C GLY A 185 22.20 8.23 6.40
N GLN A 186 22.99 8.55 7.43
CA GLN A 186 22.52 9.02 8.73
C GLN A 186 22.14 10.52 8.77
N GLN A 187 22.47 11.29 7.72
CA GLN A 187 22.05 12.69 7.62
C GLN A 187 20.55 12.78 7.32
N MET A 188 19.95 13.91 7.69
CA MET A 188 18.58 14.22 7.31
C MET A 188 18.52 14.74 5.88
N LEU A 189 17.45 14.38 5.16
CA LEU A 189 17.27 14.67 3.75
C LEU A 189 17.32 16.18 3.47
N ASP A 190 16.73 16.99 4.33
CA ASP A 190 16.70 18.45 4.16
C ASP A 190 18.11 19.05 4.14
N GLU A 191 18.92 18.70 5.15
CA GLU A 191 20.32 19.14 5.28
C GLU A 191 21.16 18.64 4.11
N TYR A 192 20.97 17.39 3.69
CA TYR A 192 21.69 16.79 2.58
C TYR A 192 21.40 17.51 1.25
N LEU A 193 20.12 17.78 0.94
CA LEU A 193 19.74 18.49 -0.28
C LEU A 193 20.23 19.94 -0.30
N ASP A 194 20.25 20.60 0.86
CA ASP A 194 20.80 21.94 1.02
C ASP A 194 22.32 21.96 0.84
N LYS A 195 23.06 21.20 1.65
CA LYS A 195 24.53 21.27 1.71
C LYS A 195 25.25 20.63 0.53
N ARG A 196 24.64 19.66 -0.16
CA ARG A 196 25.30 18.93 -1.28
C ARG A 196 24.85 19.41 -2.64
N PHE A 197 23.57 19.76 -2.75
CA PHE A 197 22.98 20.13 -4.03
C PHE A 197 22.60 21.60 -4.12
N GLU A 198 22.56 22.33 -3.00
CA GLU A 198 22.12 23.73 -2.93
C GLU A 198 20.73 23.90 -3.56
N LEU A 199 19.80 22.99 -3.21
CA LEU A 199 18.42 23.08 -3.64
C LEU A 199 17.66 24.11 -2.79
N SER A 200 16.86 24.95 -3.45
CA SER A 200 15.99 25.92 -2.77
C SER A 200 14.95 25.23 -1.89
N PRO A 201 14.38 25.91 -0.87
CA PRO A 201 13.35 25.33 0.00
C PRO A 201 12.18 24.70 -0.77
N TYR A 202 11.71 25.36 -1.82
CA TYR A 202 10.66 24.84 -2.71
C TYR A 202 11.06 23.49 -3.35
N LEU A 203 12.25 23.41 -3.94
CA LEU A 203 12.72 22.17 -4.56
C LEU A 203 12.91 21.05 -3.54
N ARG A 204 13.38 21.37 -2.32
CA ARG A 204 13.50 20.39 -1.24
C ARG A 204 12.13 19.83 -0.84
N GLN A 205 11.09 20.68 -0.76
CA GLN A 205 9.72 20.22 -0.53
C GLN A 205 9.18 19.36 -1.67
N VAL A 206 9.48 19.71 -2.93
CA VAL A 206 9.12 18.88 -4.10
C VAL A 206 9.78 17.51 -4.04
N ILE A 207 11.07 17.44 -3.69
CA ILE A 207 11.76 16.16 -3.50
C ILE A 207 11.16 15.38 -2.33
N ALA A 208 10.84 16.03 -1.21
CA ALA A 208 10.18 15.38 -0.08
C ALA A 208 8.83 14.79 -0.47
N ALA A 209 8.03 15.51 -1.26
CA ALA A 209 6.71 15.10 -1.73
C ALA A 209 6.75 13.78 -2.52
N ILE A 210 7.73 13.60 -3.42
CA ILE A 210 7.84 12.37 -4.22
C ILE A 210 8.34 11.16 -3.43
N THR A 211 8.89 11.36 -2.22
CA THR A 211 9.32 10.24 -1.36
C THR A 211 8.15 9.49 -0.74
N LEU A 212 6.96 10.11 -0.66
CA LEU A 212 5.81 9.64 0.10
C LEU A 212 6.11 9.41 1.60
N SER A 213 7.15 10.06 2.14
CA SER A 213 7.47 10.03 3.57
C SER A 213 6.39 10.73 4.36
N LEU A 214 5.83 10.02 5.34
CA LEU A 214 4.93 10.57 6.36
C LEU A 214 5.68 11.32 7.46
N ASN A 215 7.02 11.26 7.47
CA ASN A 215 7.84 12.09 8.34
C ASN A 215 8.15 13.42 7.64
N PRO A 216 8.26 14.54 8.36
CA PRO A 216 8.82 15.77 7.81
C PRO A 216 10.20 15.55 7.19
N ILE A 217 10.57 16.38 6.21
CA ILE A 217 11.85 16.26 5.49
C ILE A 217 13.07 16.31 6.42
N HIS A 218 13.00 17.10 7.49
CA HIS A 218 14.06 17.21 8.51
C HIS A 218 14.11 16.02 9.49
N LYS A 219 13.18 15.05 9.37
CA LYS A 219 13.17 13.78 10.12
C LYS A 219 13.25 12.55 9.21
N THR A 220 13.48 12.76 7.91
CA THR A 220 13.60 11.69 6.92
C THR A 220 15.09 11.48 6.65
N SER A 221 15.62 10.29 6.90
CA SER A 221 17.04 10.00 6.66
C SER A 221 17.35 9.84 5.17
N VAL A 222 18.59 10.14 4.80
CA VAL A 222 19.09 9.96 3.42
C VAL A 222 19.04 8.49 3.00
N GLU A 223 19.44 7.57 3.88
CA GLU A 223 19.44 6.12 3.61
C GLU A 223 18.04 5.59 3.27
N TRP A 224 17.01 6.13 3.92
CA TRP A 224 15.62 5.74 3.65
C TRP A 224 15.07 6.39 2.36
N ALA A 225 15.40 7.66 2.12
CA ALA A 225 14.83 8.46 1.04
C ALA A 225 15.45 8.18 -0.34
N ILE A 226 16.78 8.05 -0.41
CA ILE A 226 17.50 7.93 -1.68
C ILE A 226 16.99 6.76 -2.54
N PRO A 227 16.87 5.52 -2.02
CA PRO A 227 16.37 4.40 -2.81
C PRO A 227 14.95 4.64 -3.35
N ARG A 228 14.08 5.30 -2.58
CA ARG A 228 12.71 5.64 -2.97
C ARG A 228 12.64 6.70 -4.06
N ILE A 229 13.48 7.73 -3.96
CA ILE A 229 13.59 8.77 -5.00
C ILE A 229 14.14 8.14 -6.30
N SER A 230 15.17 7.30 -6.20
CA SER A 230 15.71 6.57 -7.35
C SER A 230 14.65 5.69 -8.01
N LEU A 231 13.87 4.94 -7.23
CA LEU A 231 12.78 4.11 -7.73
C LEU A 231 11.70 4.95 -8.44
N TYR A 232 11.27 6.06 -7.83
CA TYR A 232 10.32 7.00 -8.43
C TYR A 232 10.80 7.47 -9.82
N LEU A 233 12.07 7.86 -9.93
CA LEU A 233 12.65 8.39 -11.17
C LEU A 233 12.88 7.31 -12.23
N LYS A 234 13.43 6.15 -11.84
CA LYS A 234 13.66 5.01 -12.75
C LYS A 234 12.35 4.42 -13.30
N SER A 235 11.25 4.59 -12.57
CA SER A 235 9.93 4.10 -12.96
C SER A 235 9.25 4.98 -14.01
N PHE A 236 9.67 6.24 -14.15
CA PHE A 236 9.04 7.16 -15.09
C PHE A 236 9.26 6.71 -16.54
N GLY A 237 8.17 6.56 -17.29
CA GLY A 237 8.24 6.18 -18.70
C GLY A 237 8.38 4.67 -18.96
N ALA A 238 8.50 3.82 -17.93
CA ALA A 238 8.82 2.41 -18.12
C ALA A 238 7.72 1.61 -18.86
N PHE A 239 6.45 1.97 -18.66
CA PHE A 239 5.28 1.35 -19.30
C PHE A 239 4.55 2.28 -20.28
N GLY A 240 5.11 3.46 -20.54
CA GLY A 240 4.47 4.49 -21.34
C GLY A 240 4.72 5.89 -20.79
N PRO A 241 4.51 6.93 -21.59
CA PRO A 241 4.76 8.31 -21.17
C PRO A 241 3.76 8.77 -20.10
N GLY A 242 4.19 9.70 -19.23
CA GLY A 242 3.31 10.46 -18.35
C GLY A 242 2.98 9.83 -16.99
N PHE A 243 3.48 8.63 -16.69
CA PHE A 243 3.30 8.00 -15.38
C PHE A 243 4.53 7.17 -14.97
N ASN A 244 4.64 6.92 -13.67
CA ASN A 244 5.70 6.09 -13.08
C ASN A 244 5.18 5.07 -12.06
N ALA A 245 3.89 5.03 -11.81
CA ALA A 245 3.28 4.05 -10.92
C ALA A 245 1.94 3.60 -11.49
N VAL A 246 1.46 2.47 -10.96
CA VAL A 246 0.18 1.86 -11.31
C VAL A 246 -0.57 1.44 -10.05
N VAL A 247 -1.89 1.29 -10.16
CA VAL A 247 -2.73 0.66 -9.14
C VAL A 247 -3.52 -0.50 -9.76
N PRO A 248 -3.71 -1.63 -9.06
CA PRO A 248 -4.70 -2.62 -9.45
C PRO A 248 -6.11 -2.04 -9.36
N LYS A 249 -6.97 -2.36 -10.32
CA LYS A 249 -8.41 -2.07 -10.21
C LYS A 249 -9.04 -2.84 -9.05
N TRP A 250 -10.23 -2.38 -8.64
CA TRP A 250 -11.12 -3.07 -7.69
C TRP A 250 -10.63 -3.14 -6.24
N GLY A 251 -9.81 -2.19 -5.79
CA GLY A 251 -9.40 -2.08 -4.38
C GLY A 251 -7.91 -2.28 -4.11
N GLY A 252 -7.07 -2.15 -5.14
CA GLY A 252 -5.61 -2.14 -5.00
C GLY A 252 -5.03 -3.51 -4.64
N CYS A 253 -4.16 -3.55 -3.62
CA CYS A 253 -3.49 -4.79 -3.21
C CYS A 253 -4.45 -5.89 -2.72
N ALA A 254 -5.70 -5.56 -2.36
CA ALA A 254 -6.75 -6.53 -2.06
C ALA A 254 -6.94 -7.53 -3.21
N GLU A 255 -6.92 -7.04 -4.45
CA GLU A 255 -7.13 -7.85 -5.64
C GLU A 255 -5.91 -8.75 -5.92
N ILE A 256 -4.70 -8.22 -5.68
CA ILE A 256 -3.47 -9.03 -5.75
C ILE A 256 -3.53 -10.19 -4.75
N ALA A 257 -3.96 -9.92 -3.51
CA ALA A 257 -4.08 -10.96 -2.48
C ALA A 257 -5.08 -12.05 -2.89
N GLN A 258 -6.23 -11.67 -3.45
CA GLN A 258 -7.25 -12.61 -3.93
C GLN A 258 -6.75 -13.43 -5.12
N VAL A 259 -6.12 -12.80 -6.12
CA VAL A 259 -5.53 -13.50 -7.28
C VAL A 259 -4.43 -14.46 -6.84
N ALA A 260 -3.60 -14.07 -5.88
CA ALA A 260 -2.57 -14.91 -5.32
C ALA A 260 -3.15 -16.13 -4.58
N CYS A 261 -4.21 -15.92 -3.78
CA CYS A 261 -4.96 -17.00 -3.15
C CYS A 261 -5.59 -17.96 -4.18
N ARG A 262 -6.19 -17.41 -5.25
CA ARG A 262 -6.75 -18.19 -6.36
C ARG A 262 -5.69 -19.06 -7.02
N ALA A 263 -4.49 -18.53 -7.27
CA ALA A 263 -3.40 -19.29 -7.88
C ALA A 263 -3.00 -20.50 -7.01
N CYS A 264 -2.92 -20.31 -5.69
CA CYS A 264 -2.67 -21.39 -4.74
C CYS A 264 -3.80 -22.44 -4.75
N ALA A 265 -5.07 -22.01 -4.78
CA ALA A 265 -6.21 -22.92 -4.86
C ALA A 265 -6.19 -23.77 -6.15
N VAL A 266 -5.85 -23.16 -7.30
CA VAL A 266 -5.66 -23.88 -8.57
C VAL A 266 -4.50 -24.88 -8.48
N GLY A 267 -3.47 -24.55 -7.69
CA GLY A 267 -2.36 -25.44 -7.36
C GLY A 267 -2.69 -26.59 -6.40
N GLY A 268 -3.93 -26.68 -5.90
CA GLY A 268 -4.39 -27.70 -4.97
C GLY A 268 -4.42 -27.27 -3.50
N GLY A 269 -4.13 -26.00 -3.20
CA GLY A 269 -4.28 -25.45 -1.85
C GLY A 269 -5.74 -25.41 -1.40
N VAL A 270 -5.99 -25.70 -0.12
CA VAL A 270 -7.33 -25.67 0.49
C VAL A 270 -7.51 -24.40 1.31
N TYR A 271 -8.66 -23.75 1.18
CA TYR A 271 -8.96 -22.47 1.83
C TYR A 271 -10.10 -22.60 2.85
N MET A 272 -9.94 -21.98 4.02
CA MET A 272 -11.00 -21.88 5.04
C MET A 272 -11.04 -20.50 5.68
N LEU A 273 -12.00 -19.68 5.27
CA LEU A 273 -12.33 -18.40 5.93
C LEU A 273 -13.17 -18.63 7.20
N GLY A 274 -13.21 -17.64 8.08
CA GLY A 274 -13.89 -17.74 9.39
C GLY A 274 -13.28 -18.78 10.33
N THR A 275 -12.06 -19.24 10.05
CA THR A 275 -11.38 -20.31 10.80
C THR A 275 -9.96 -19.85 11.13
N THR A 276 -9.57 -19.97 12.40
CA THR A 276 -8.22 -19.63 12.86
C THR A 276 -7.61 -20.75 13.69
N ILE A 277 -6.33 -20.62 14.03
CA ILE A 277 -5.63 -21.51 14.94
C ILE A 277 -6.13 -21.25 16.37
N GLN A 278 -6.58 -22.29 17.06
CA GLN A 278 -6.95 -22.23 18.47
C GLN A 278 -5.78 -22.61 19.38
N SER A 279 -5.05 -23.68 19.04
CA SER A 279 -3.85 -24.08 19.77
C SER A 279 -2.90 -24.89 18.89
N ILE A 280 -1.60 -24.83 19.22
CA ILE A 280 -0.53 -25.55 18.55
C ILE A 280 0.13 -26.46 19.59
N LYS A 281 0.31 -27.74 19.28
CA LYS A 281 1.08 -28.68 20.08
C LYS A 281 2.36 -29.07 19.32
N PRO A 282 3.55 -28.87 19.91
CA PRO A 282 4.80 -29.26 19.28
C PRO A 282 4.89 -30.80 19.15
N PRO A 283 5.76 -31.32 18.26
CA PRO A 283 5.92 -32.76 18.05
C PRO A 283 6.41 -33.47 19.33
N GLU A 284 5.88 -34.66 19.62
CA GLU A 284 6.30 -35.45 20.80
C GLU A 284 7.57 -36.29 20.57
N GLU A 285 7.95 -36.61 19.32
CA GLU A 285 9.15 -37.41 18.99
C GLU A 285 9.98 -36.85 17.81
N GLU A 286 11.31 -37.01 17.86
CA GLU A 286 12.29 -36.46 16.90
C GLU A 286 12.26 -37.08 15.48
N ARG A 287 11.51 -38.17 15.25
CA ARG A 287 11.62 -38.95 13.99
C ARG A 287 10.66 -38.53 12.87
N GLU A 288 9.54 -37.89 13.19
CA GLU A 288 8.66 -37.24 12.21
C GLU A 288 8.02 -36.00 12.87
N SER A 289 8.68 -34.84 12.73
CA SER A 289 8.35 -33.59 13.43
C SER A 289 7.07 -32.92 12.92
N LEU A 290 5.92 -33.59 13.02
CA LEU A 290 4.62 -33.04 12.67
C LEU A 290 4.03 -32.27 13.85
N THR A 291 3.68 -31.02 13.63
CA THR A 291 2.95 -30.19 14.58
C THR A 291 1.46 -30.50 14.51
N GLU A 292 0.83 -30.74 15.66
CA GLU A 292 -0.63 -30.89 15.75
C GLU A 292 -1.27 -29.51 15.99
N VAL A 293 -2.24 -29.14 15.16
CA VAL A 293 -2.92 -27.84 15.24
C VAL A 293 -4.42 -28.07 15.40
N LEU A 294 -5.00 -27.48 16.45
CA LEU A 294 -6.44 -27.40 16.65
C LEU A 294 -6.96 -26.10 16.02
N LEU A 295 -7.91 -26.23 15.10
CA LEU A 295 -8.60 -25.11 14.46
C LEU A 295 -9.84 -24.70 15.26
N SER A 296 -10.25 -23.43 15.13
CA SER A 296 -11.41 -22.86 15.84
C SER A 296 -12.75 -23.51 15.50
N ASN A 297 -12.82 -24.31 14.44
CA ASN A 297 -13.99 -25.10 14.06
C ASN A 297 -14.01 -26.50 14.71
N GLY A 298 -13.02 -26.82 15.56
CA GLY A 298 -12.86 -28.12 16.23
C GLY A 298 -12.05 -29.16 15.46
N SER A 299 -11.61 -28.87 14.23
CA SER A 299 -10.80 -29.80 13.44
C SER A 299 -9.36 -29.85 13.95
N VAL A 300 -8.79 -31.05 14.02
CA VAL A 300 -7.37 -31.26 14.34
C VAL A 300 -6.63 -31.67 13.07
N ILE A 301 -5.53 -30.99 12.78
CA ILE A 301 -4.69 -31.26 11.59
C ILE A 301 -3.25 -31.52 12.03
N ARG A 302 -2.49 -32.23 11.17
CA ARG A 302 -1.05 -32.43 11.32
C ARG A 302 -0.31 -31.71 10.21
N VAL A 303 0.71 -30.93 10.54
CA VAL A 303 1.40 -30.06 9.59
C VAL A 303 2.91 -30.00 9.86
N LYS A 304 3.72 -29.89 8.80
CA LYS A 304 5.18 -29.72 8.92
C LYS A 304 5.59 -28.29 9.28
N ASN A 305 4.96 -27.28 8.65
CA ASN A 305 5.31 -25.88 8.83
C ASN A 305 4.07 -25.01 9.08
N VAL A 306 4.16 -24.07 10.03
CA VAL A 306 3.10 -23.10 10.33
C VAL A 306 3.58 -21.67 10.08
N VAL A 307 2.87 -20.94 9.22
CA VAL A 307 3.08 -19.52 8.94
C VAL A 307 1.90 -18.74 9.51
N LYS A 308 2.14 -17.80 10.42
CA LYS A 308 1.08 -17.01 11.07
C LYS A 308 1.51 -15.55 11.30
N ASN A 309 0.56 -14.65 11.44
CA ASN A 309 0.87 -13.26 11.79
C ASN A 309 1.35 -13.16 13.26
N ASN A 310 2.13 -12.12 13.59
CA ASN A 310 2.48 -11.90 15.01
C ASN A 310 1.23 -11.49 15.77
N GLU A 311 0.82 -12.30 16.75
CA GLU A 311 -0.18 -11.89 17.72
C GLU A 311 0.44 -11.49 19.07
N GLN A 312 1.76 -11.65 19.24
CA GLN A 312 2.42 -11.18 20.45
C GLN A 312 2.40 -9.64 20.53
N PRO A 313 2.27 -9.07 21.74
CA PRO A 313 2.36 -7.63 21.94
C PRO A 313 3.79 -7.17 21.65
N SER A 314 4.05 -6.79 20.41
CA SER A 314 5.22 -6.00 20.01
C SER A 314 4.98 -4.53 20.35
N GLU A 315 6.05 -3.76 20.54
CA GLU A 315 5.94 -2.30 20.68
C GLU A 315 5.28 -1.70 19.43
N THR A 316 4.24 -0.88 19.63
CA THR A 316 3.64 -0.09 18.55
C THR A 316 4.65 0.94 18.09
N VAL A 317 5.02 0.86 16.82
CA VAL A 317 6.08 1.68 16.23
C VAL A 317 5.50 3.00 15.74
N LYS A 318 4.32 2.90 15.11
CA LYS A 318 3.70 4.02 14.43
C LYS A 318 2.21 3.80 14.34
N THR A 319 1.43 4.81 14.67
CA THR A 319 -0.02 4.83 14.40
C THR A 319 -0.27 5.83 13.29
N LEU A 320 -1.01 5.42 12.27
CA LEU A 320 -1.43 6.28 11.17
C LEU A 320 -2.90 6.60 11.31
N SER A 321 -3.27 7.85 11.06
CA SER A 321 -4.67 8.22 10.88
C SER A 321 -5.00 8.23 9.40
N LYS A 322 -6.12 7.61 9.05
CA LYS A 322 -6.59 7.45 7.68
C LYS A 322 -8.00 7.96 7.49
N ILE A 323 -8.30 8.42 6.29
CA ILE A 323 -9.64 8.78 5.83
C ILE A 323 -9.93 8.12 4.47
N VAL A 324 -11.14 7.61 4.30
CA VAL A 324 -11.71 7.20 3.01
C VAL A 324 -12.93 8.07 2.76
N ALA A 325 -12.86 8.95 1.77
CA ALA A 325 -13.94 9.86 1.42
C ALA A 325 -14.46 9.59 0.01
N VAL A 326 -15.76 9.35 -0.14
CA VAL A 326 -16.42 9.29 -1.45
C VAL A 326 -16.99 10.67 -1.76
N VAL A 327 -16.65 11.24 -2.90
CA VAL A 327 -17.07 12.59 -3.30
C VAL A 327 -17.93 12.53 -4.57
N PRO A 328 -18.96 13.38 -4.70
CA PRO A 328 -19.89 13.36 -5.82
C PRO A 328 -19.34 14.16 -7.02
N SER A 329 -18.12 13.85 -7.43
CA SER A 329 -17.41 14.55 -8.50
C SER A 329 -16.33 13.69 -9.14
N SER A 330 -16.15 13.84 -10.45
CA SER A 330 -15.06 13.25 -11.23
C SER A 330 -13.69 13.89 -10.99
N LEU A 331 -13.65 15.14 -10.51
CA LEU A 331 -12.43 15.93 -10.30
C LEU A 331 -11.47 15.95 -11.52
N ASP A 332 -12.03 15.96 -12.74
CA ASP A 332 -11.30 15.75 -14.01
C ASP A 332 -10.05 16.62 -14.18
N THR A 333 -10.08 17.85 -13.67
CA THR A 333 -8.95 18.80 -13.77
C THR A 333 -7.68 18.29 -13.10
N LEU A 334 -7.77 17.39 -12.13
CA LEU A 334 -6.63 16.77 -11.46
C LEU A 334 -6.00 15.63 -12.26
N PHE A 335 -6.75 15.02 -13.16
CA PHE A 335 -6.33 13.89 -13.98
C PHE A 335 -5.81 14.32 -15.36
N ASN A 336 -6.17 15.52 -15.83
CA ASN A 336 -5.74 16.03 -17.14
C ASN A 336 -4.21 15.99 -17.35
N THR A 337 -3.79 15.40 -18.48
CA THR A 337 -2.40 15.35 -18.94
C THR A 337 -2.15 16.41 -20.01
N SER A 338 -0.90 16.90 -20.08
CA SER A 338 -0.55 18.02 -20.96
C SER A 338 -0.20 17.61 -22.40
N GLY A 339 -0.40 16.33 -22.77
CA GLY A 339 -0.04 15.81 -24.09
C GLY A 339 -0.81 14.56 -24.50
N ASP A 340 -1.11 14.46 -25.80
CA ASP A 340 -2.06 13.50 -26.39
C ASP A 340 -1.61 12.03 -26.38
N ILE A 341 -0.35 11.74 -26.00
CA ILE A 341 0.24 10.40 -26.07
C ILE A 341 0.13 9.64 -24.74
N ALA A 342 0.06 10.35 -23.61
CA ALA A 342 0.02 9.73 -22.29
C ALA A 342 -1.41 9.27 -21.95
N PRO A 343 -1.61 8.07 -21.39
CA PRO A 343 -2.92 7.67 -20.90
C PRO A 343 -3.37 8.63 -19.79
N VAL A 344 -4.68 8.90 -19.73
CA VAL A 344 -5.26 9.63 -18.61
C VAL A 344 -5.09 8.77 -17.35
N PRO A 345 -4.40 9.27 -16.31
CA PRO A 345 -4.23 8.51 -15.08
C PRO A 345 -5.57 8.34 -14.37
N ALA A 346 -5.81 7.16 -13.81
CA ALA A 346 -6.99 6.92 -12.99
C ALA A 346 -6.78 7.35 -11.53
N VAL A 347 -5.53 7.55 -11.12
CA VAL A 347 -5.15 7.98 -9.77
C VAL A 347 -4.19 9.16 -9.85
N CYS A 348 -4.41 10.17 -9.00
CA CYS A 348 -3.45 11.24 -8.76
C CYS A 348 -3.16 11.43 -7.27
N LEU A 349 -2.08 12.15 -6.96
CA LEU A 349 -1.62 12.36 -5.58
C LEU A 349 -1.58 13.84 -5.25
N VAL A 350 -2.12 14.19 -4.08
CA VAL A 350 -2.02 15.53 -3.49
C VAL A 350 -1.28 15.42 -2.16
N VAL A 351 -0.24 16.23 -1.99
CA VAL A 351 0.47 16.35 -0.72
C VAL A 351 0.25 17.72 -0.09
N PHE A 352 0.02 17.69 1.21
CA PHE A 352 0.07 18.85 2.09
C PHE A 352 1.34 18.72 2.93
N PRO A 353 2.42 19.48 2.60
CA PRO A 353 3.63 19.54 3.42
C PRO A 353 3.32 19.97 4.86
N PRO A 354 4.24 19.77 5.81
CA PRO A 354 4.11 20.34 7.15
C PRO A 354 3.77 21.82 7.09
N GLU A 355 2.89 22.26 7.98
CA GLU A 355 2.43 23.62 8.10
C GLU A 355 1.76 24.16 6.84
N SER A 356 1.14 23.33 5.99
CA SER A 356 0.44 23.78 4.78
C SER A 356 -1.08 23.82 4.92
N ILE A 357 -1.67 23.06 5.84
CA ILE A 357 -3.11 23.10 6.14
C ILE A 357 -3.35 23.60 7.56
N LYS A 358 -4.36 24.47 7.73
CA LYS A 358 -4.78 25.01 9.04
C LYS A 358 -6.26 24.76 9.27
N THR A 359 -6.60 24.26 10.45
CA THR A 359 -7.99 24.04 10.90
C THR A 359 -8.10 24.48 12.34
N GLN A 360 -9.01 25.40 12.65
CA GLN A 360 -9.26 25.85 14.04
C GLN A 360 -7.97 26.23 14.81
N ASN A 361 -7.06 26.97 14.15
CA ASN A 361 -5.72 27.36 14.66
C ASN A 361 -4.70 26.21 14.84
N ILE A 362 -5.01 24.99 14.42
CA ILE A 362 -4.09 23.86 14.42
C ILE A 362 -3.52 23.67 13.01
N THR A 363 -2.21 23.48 12.92
CA THR A 363 -1.50 23.18 11.67
C THR A 363 -1.04 21.73 11.64
N ASN A 364 -0.85 21.17 10.45
CA ASN A 364 -0.31 19.82 10.33
C ASN A 364 1.21 19.81 10.57
N ASN A 365 1.67 19.04 11.56
CA ASN A 365 3.12 18.89 11.82
C ASN A 365 3.78 17.87 10.89
N SER A 366 3.02 16.86 10.48
CA SER A 366 3.45 15.82 9.54
C SER A 366 2.81 16.06 8.16
N PRO A 367 3.48 15.63 7.08
CA PRO A 367 2.86 15.62 5.76
C PRO A 367 1.53 14.84 5.77
N ILE A 368 0.57 15.32 4.99
CA ILE A 368 -0.67 14.60 4.69
C ILE A 368 -0.66 14.27 3.20
N TYR A 369 -0.87 13.00 2.86
CA TYR A 369 -1.04 12.57 1.47
C TYR A 369 -2.47 12.16 1.24
N ILE A 370 -3.05 12.63 0.14
CA ILE A 370 -4.35 12.21 -0.36
C ILE A 370 -4.12 11.57 -1.74
N THR A 371 -4.42 10.29 -1.91
CA THR A 371 -4.53 9.67 -3.23
C THR A 371 -5.98 9.76 -3.70
N ILE A 372 -6.19 10.27 -4.91
CA ILE A 372 -7.52 10.51 -5.48
C ILE A 372 -7.72 9.51 -6.60
N HIS A 373 -8.69 8.62 -6.42
CA HIS A 373 -9.01 7.55 -7.34
C HIS A 373 -10.28 7.92 -8.10
N SER A 374 -10.18 7.99 -9.43
CA SER A 374 -11.32 8.17 -10.33
C SER A 374 -12.13 6.87 -10.45
N SER A 375 -13.34 6.97 -11.00
CA SER A 375 -14.15 5.80 -11.37
C SER A 375 -13.41 4.77 -12.27
N GLY A 376 -12.35 5.18 -12.98
CA GLY A 376 -11.52 4.28 -13.79
C GLY A 376 -10.83 3.16 -12.99
N THR A 377 -10.64 3.33 -11.68
CA THR A 377 -10.11 2.27 -10.81
C THR A 377 -11.14 1.17 -10.51
N GLY A 378 -12.42 1.42 -10.80
CA GLY A 378 -13.53 0.51 -10.46
C GLY A 378 -13.93 0.53 -8.99
N GLU A 379 -13.38 1.44 -8.18
CA GLU A 379 -13.68 1.51 -6.74
C GLU A 379 -14.93 2.34 -6.42
N CYS A 380 -15.44 3.10 -7.39
CA CYS A 380 -16.67 3.88 -7.29
C CYS A 380 -17.35 4.07 -8.66
N PRO A 381 -18.65 4.45 -8.70
CA PRO A 381 -19.38 4.78 -9.93
C PRO A 381 -18.77 5.95 -10.71
N THR A 382 -19.19 6.10 -11.97
CA THR A 382 -18.89 7.30 -12.77
C THR A 382 -19.39 8.56 -12.07
N ASP A 383 -18.73 9.68 -12.37
CA ASP A 383 -18.99 10.99 -11.76
C ASP A 383 -18.71 11.06 -10.25
N GLN A 384 -18.03 10.06 -9.69
CA GLN A 384 -17.54 10.04 -8.32
C GLN A 384 -16.04 9.74 -8.28
N CYS A 385 -15.43 10.13 -7.17
CA CYS A 385 -14.06 9.81 -6.82
C CYS A 385 -13.99 9.26 -5.40
N VAL A 386 -12.96 8.46 -5.13
CA VAL A 386 -12.57 8.06 -3.77
C VAL A 386 -11.26 8.74 -3.40
N LEU A 387 -11.25 9.44 -2.27
CA LEU A 387 -10.10 10.13 -1.72
C LEU A 387 -9.61 9.34 -0.51
N TYR A 388 -8.37 8.88 -0.58
CA TYR A 388 -7.72 8.16 0.49
C TYR A 388 -6.65 9.04 1.12
N GLY A 389 -6.88 9.48 2.35
CA GLY A 389 -5.94 10.34 3.07
C GLY A 389 -5.20 9.59 4.16
N THR A 390 -3.91 9.91 4.36
CA THR A 390 -3.08 9.32 5.41
C THR A 390 -2.11 10.34 5.99
N THR A 391 -1.96 10.33 7.32
CA THR A 391 -0.90 11.05 8.04
C THR A 391 -0.51 10.33 9.34
N ILE A 392 0.56 10.76 9.99
CA ILE A 392 0.93 10.27 11.32
C ILE A 392 -0.16 10.67 12.31
N SER A 393 -0.62 9.70 13.12
CA SER A 393 -1.68 9.92 14.08
C SER A 393 -1.26 10.95 15.14
N SER A 394 -2.17 11.87 15.41
CA SER A 394 -2.11 12.88 16.47
C SER A 394 -3.54 13.24 16.86
N GLU A 395 -3.73 13.95 17.97
CA GLU A 395 -5.04 14.37 18.47
C GLU A 395 -5.92 15.01 17.38
N ASN A 396 -5.31 15.83 16.51
CA ASN A 396 -6.01 16.62 15.48
C ASN A 396 -5.89 16.04 14.06
N SER A 397 -5.20 14.92 13.88
CA SER A 397 -4.90 14.34 12.57
C SER A 397 -6.15 14.07 11.72
N LYS A 398 -7.25 13.57 12.32
CA LYS A 398 -8.51 13.31 11.61
C LYS A 398 -9.20 14.58 11.13
N ALA A 399 -9.25 15.61 11.97
CA ALA A 399 -9.80 16.92 11.58
C ALA A 399 -8.97 17.58 10.46
N LEU A 400 -7.64 17.41 10.50
CA LEU A 400 -6.75 17.87 9.44
C LEU A 400 -6.93 17.09 8.13
N LEU A 401 -7.17 15.78 8.20
CA LEU A 401 -7.49 14.95 7.02
C LEU A 401 -8.82 15.36 6.38
N GLU A 402 -9.88 15.54 7.16
CA GLU A 402 -11.17 16.04 6.68
C GLU A 402 -11.02 17.42 6.05
N SER A 403 -10.28 18.33 6.70
CA SER A 403 -10.05 19.67 6.18
C SER A 403 -9.20 19.67 4.90
N SER A 404 -8.30 18.70 4.75
CA SER A 404 -7.53 18.50 3.52
C SER A 404 -8.43 18.04 2.36
N VAL A 405 -9.36 17.12 2.61
CA VAL A 405 -10.38 16.70 1.63
C VAL A 405 -11.25 17.90 1.22
N SER A 406 -11.80 18.64 2.19
CA SER A 406 -12.60 19.83 1.91
C SER A 406 -11.81 20.90 1.15
N LYS A 407 -10.51 21.06 1.44
CA LYS A 407 -9.63 22.00 0.73
C LYS A 407 -9.45 21.62 -0.74
N ILE A 408 -9.29 20.34 -1.04
CA ILE A 408 -9.21 19.84 -2.43
C ILE A 408 -10.52 20.17 -3.16
N LEU A 409 -11.67 19.79 -2.58
CA LEU A 409 -12.98 20.05 -3.17
C LEU A 409 -13.22 21.54 -3.44
N LYS A 410 -12.92 22.39 -2.44
CA LYS A 410 -13.02 23.85 -2.58
C LYS A 410 -12.15 24.40 -3.71
N THR A 411 -10.94 23.87 -3.86
CA THR A 411 -10.00 24.35 -4.87
C THR A 411 -10.43 23.96 -6.29
N VAL A 412 -11.04 22.77 -6.45
CA VAL A 412 -11.40 22.24 -7.77
C VAL A 412 -12.80 22.68 -8.21
N GLN A 413 -13.76 22.77 -7.29
CA GLN A 413 -15.18 22.97 -7.63
C GLN A 413 -15.92 24.01 -6.78
N GLY A 414 -15.25 24.69 -5.85
CA GLY A 414 -15.84 25.75 -5.01
C GLY A 414 -16.48 25.23 -3.71
N ASP A 415 -17.17 26.12 -2.99
CA ASP A 415 -17.61 25.92 -1.60
C ASP A 415 -18.84 25.00 -1.41
N GLU A 416 -19.39 24.42 -2.48
CA GLU A 416 -20.68 23.73 -2.44
C GLU A 416 -20.63 22.21 -2.28
N LEU A 417 -19.44 21.59 -2.31
CA LEU A 417 -19.31 20.13 -2.33
C LEU A 417 -18.72 19.55 -1.05
N GLU A 418 -19.40 18.53 -0.54
CA GLU A 418 -18.98 17.72 0.59
C GLU A 418 -18.84 16.24 0.19
N SER A 419 -18.20 15.43 1.04
CA SER A 419 -18.14 13.99 0.87
C SER A 419 -19.51 13.32 1.13
N LEU A 420 -19.92 12.40 0.26
CA LEU A 420 -21.08 11.53 0.43
C LEU A 420 -20.87 10.49 1.54
N LEU A 421 -19.63 10.02 1.68
CA LEU A 421 -19.20 9.09 2.72
C LEU A 421 -17.85 9.54 3.22
N SER A 422 -17.65 9.53 4.53
CA SER A 422 -16.34 9.70 5.16
C SER A 422 -16.17 8.64 6.24
N LEU A 423 -15.20 7.77 6.04
CA LEU A 423 -14.71 6.80 7.02
C LEU A 423 -13.36 7.31 7.55
N SER A 424 -13.19 7.37 8.87
CA SER A 424 -11.90 7.64 9.51
C SER A 424 -11.54 6.53 10.50
N TYR A 425 -10.26 6.19 10.57
CA TYR A 425 -9.74 5.19 11.49
C TYR A 425 -8.25 5.41 11.74
N ASP A 426 -7.75 4.83 12.83
CA ASP A 426 -6.33 4.76 13.11
C ASP A 426 -5.85 3.33 12.85
N GLN A 427 -4.70 3.17 12.21
CA GLN A 427 -4.08 1.88 11.93
C GLN A 427 -2.71 1.82 12.61
N GLU A 428 -2.53 0.82 13.47
CA GLU A 428 -1.28 0.57 14.17
C GLU A 428 -0.33 -0.27 13.30
N SER A 429 0.93 0.17 13.21
CA SER A 429 2.07 -0.58 12.69
C SER A 429 2.92 -1.08 13.86
N ARG A 430 3.37 -2.31 13.75
CA ARG A 430 4.17 -3.02 14.75
C ARG A 430 5.55 -3.37 14.16
N VAL A 431 6.55 -3.60 15.00
CA VAL A 431 7.89 -4.09 14.63
C VAL A 431 8.10 -5.48 15.20
N THR A 432 8.72 -6.35 14.42
CA THR A 432 9.10 -7.67 14.88
C THR A 432 10.33 -7.60 15.79
N SER A 433 10.26 -8.20 16.97
CA SER A 433 11.41 -8.89 17.54
C SER A 433 11.57 -10.22 16.81
N HIS A 434 12.68 -10.43 16.11
CA HIS A 434 13.03 -11.76 15.61
C HIS A 434 13.33 -12.66 16.80
N ASN A 435 12.40 -13.56 17.16
CA ASN A 435 12.75 -14.67 18.04
C ASN A 435 13.67 -15.62 17.27
N LYS A 436 14.77 -16.02 17.91
CA LYS A 436 15.79 -16.91 17.35
C LYS A 436 15.30 -18.36 17.20
N ASP A 437 14.15 -18.69 17.77
CA ASP A 437 13.57 -20.02 17.71
C ASP A 437 12.73 -20.15 16.42
N HIS A 438 13.27 -20.88 15.46
CA HIS A 438 12.78 -21.12 14.09
C HIS A 438 11.40 -21.79 13.98
N GLU A 439 10.58 -21.77 15.03
CA GLU A 439 9.36 -22.57 15.12
C GLU A 439 8.15 -21.91 14.43
N PHE A 440 8.15 -20.57 14.28
CA PHE A 440 7.06 -19.83 13.60
C PHE A 440 7.58 -18.63 12.80
N MET A 441 7.06 -18.44 11.59
CA MET A 441 7.34 -17.25 10.77
C MET A 441 6.29 -16.17 11.01
N VAL A 442 6.72 -14.92 11.14
CA VAL A 442 5.92 -13.77 11.59
C VAL A 442 5.76 -12.72 10.48
N ILE A 443 4.51 -12.29 10.23
CA ILE A 443 4.11 -11.33 9.19
C ILE A 443 3.41 -10.11 9.83
N GLU A 444 3.68 -8.89 9.34
CA GLU A 444 3.24 -7.61 9.94
C GLU A 444 2.34 -6.75 9.04
N PRO A 445 1.46 -5.90 9.62
CA PRO A 445 0.65 -4.95 8.86
C PRO A 445 1.53 -3.89 8.19
N TYR A 446 1.47 -3.84 6.86
CA TYR A 446 2.25 -2.93 6.03
C TYR A 446 1.45 -1.64 5.75
N VAL A 447 1.95 -0.49 6.20
CA VAL A 447 1.17 0.78 6.25
C VAL A 447 1.69 1.91 5.36
N GLU A 448 2.65 1.65 4.48
CA GLU A 448 3.22 2.65 3.58
C GLU A 448 2.27 3.00 2.41
N LEU A 449 2.52 4.13 1.74
CA LEU A 449 1.70 4.65 0.64
C LEU A 449 2.04 4.07 -0.75
N ALA A 450 3.25 3.54 -0.89
CA ALA A 450 3.69 2.81 -2.07
C ALA A 450 4.16 1.42 -1.64
N PHE A 451 4.02 0.44 -2.51
CA PHE A 451 4.50 -0.91 -2.27
C PHE A 451 6.04 -0.94 -2.07
N ASP A 452 6.50 -1.61 -1.01
CA ASP A 452 7.93 -1.81 -0.71
C ASP A 452 8.36 -3.23 -1.09
N ASP A 453 9.30 -3.30 -2.02
CA ASP A 453 9.90 -4.55 -2.50
C ASP A 453 10.58 -5.36 -1.36
N ASN A 454 10.89 -4.76 -0.21
CA ASN A 454 11.32 -5.49 0.98
C ASN A 454 10.28 -6.52 1.45
N LEU A 455 8.99 -6.24 1.30
CA LEU A 455 7.93 -7.20 1.60
C LEU A 455 8.11 -8.45 0.73
N LEU A 456 8.33 -8.26 -0.57
CA LEU A 456 8.52 -9.38 -1.50
C LEU A 456 9.83 -10.14 -1.21
N ARG A 457 10.91 -9.45 -0.82
CA ARG A 457 12.15 -10.11 -0.36
C ARG A 457 11.94 -10.94 0.90
N SER A 458 11.05 -10.51 1.80
CA SER A 458 10.66 -11.31 2.97
C SER A 458 9.89 -12.56 2.55
N VAL A 459 8.91 -12.42 1.65
CA VAL A 459 8.19 -13.57 1.06
C VAL A 459 9.14 -14.54 0.37
N GLU A 460 10.12 -14.06 -0.38
CA GLU A 460 11.12 -14.92 -1.04
C GLU A 460 11.98 -15.68 -0.03
N ARG A 461 12.40 -15.03 1.07
CA ARG A 461 13.14 -15.70 2.15
C ARG A 461 12.29 -16.80 2.82
N GLU A 462 11.02 -16.51 3.11
CA GLU A 462 10.06 -17.48 3.64
C GLU A 462 9.85 -18.65 2.69
N TRP A 463 9.62 -18.37 1.42
CA TRP A 463 9.48 -19.39 0.38
C TRP A 463 10.73 -20.28 0.32
N LYS A 464 11.93 -19.69 0.28
CA LYS A 464 13.19 -20.45 0.25
C LYS A 464 13.28 -21.40 1.42
N LEU A 465 12.97 -20.96 2.65
CA LEU A 465 12.99 -21.79 3.85
C LEU A 465 12.03 -22.98 3.75
N LEU A 466 10.81 -22.75 3.23
CA LEU A 466 9.81 -23.81 3.08
C LEU A 466 10.12 -24.80 1.95
N THR A 467 11.02 -24.46 1.03
CA THR A 467 11.38 -25.29 -0.13
C THR A 467 12.82 -25.82 -0.12
N GLN A 468 13.63 -25.62 0.93
CA GLN A 468 15.06 -26.00 0.92
C GLN A 468 15.29 -27.51 0.69
N ASP A 469 14.43 -28.35 1.27
CA ASP A 469 14.58 -29.80 1.22
C ASP A 469 13.96 -30.42 -0.04
N ASP A 470 13.15 -29.65 -0.77
CA ASP A 470 12.50 -30.11 -1.98
C ASP A 470 13.34 -29.67 -3.19
N GLN A 471 13.64 -30.60 -4.11
CA GLN A 471 14.11 -30.25 -5.45
C GLN A 471 12.99 -29.58 -6.24
N VAL A 472 12.48 -28.43 -5.77
CA VAL A 472 11.43 -27.67 -6.45
C VAL A 472 12.03 -27.17 -7.76
N PRO A 473 11.49 -27.59 -8.92
CA PRO A 473 11.95 -27.05 -10.18
C PRO A 473 11.55 -25.58 -10.27
N GLY A 474 12.53 -24.69 -10.46
CA GLY A 474 12.32 -23.28 -10.79
C GLY A 474 12.85 -22.28 -9.76
N THR A 475 12.71 -21.01 -10.10
CA THR A 475 13.07 -19.86 -9.23
C THR A 475 11.81 -19.25 -8.62
N PHE A 476 11.95 -18.47 -7.55
CA PHE A 476 10.84 -17.78 -6.86
C PHE A 476 9.84 -17.13 -7.84
N MET A 477 8.57 -17.54 -7.76
CA MET A 477 7.46 -17.05 -8.61
C MET A 477 7.74 -17.07 -10.13
N ASN A 478 8.52 -18.02 -10.63
CA ASN A 478 8.77 -18.17 -12.06
C ASN A 478 8.12 -19.44 -12.59
N PHE A 479 7.09 -19.26 -13.40
CA PHE A 479 6.11 -20.28 -13.73
C PHE A 479 6.09 -20.54 -15.24
N ASP A 480 6.42 -21.76 -15.63
CA ASP A 480 6.33 -22.20 -17.02
C ASP A 480 4.91 -22.06 -17.58
N GLU A 481 4.80 -21.96 -18.91
CA GLU A 481 3.50 -22.07 -19.56
C GLU A 481 2.92 -23.46 -19.32
N LEU A 482 1.70 -23.51 -18.78
CA LEU A 482 0.95 -24.75 -18.73
C LEU A 482 0.75 -25.20 -20.19
N GLN A 483 1.38 -26.30 -20.58
CA GLN A 483 1.08 -26.96 -21.86
C GLN A 483 -0.42 -27.27 -21.86
N LYS A 484 -1.12 -26.70 -22.84
CA LYS A 484 -2.57 -26.84 -23.00
C LYS A 484 -2.98 -28.27 -23.33
#